data_AF-A0A961RU79-F1
#
_entry.id   AF-A0A961RU79-F1
#
_cell.length_a   1.000
_cell.length_b   1.000
_cell.length_c   1.000
_cell.angle_alpha   90.00
_cell.angle_beta   90.00
_cell.angle_gamma   90.00
#
_symmetry.space_group_name_H-M   'P 1'
#
loop_
_entity.id
_entity.type
_entity.pdbx_description
1 polymer ?
#
loop_
_entity_poly.entity_id
_entity_poly.type
_entity_poly.pdbx_seq_one_letter_code
_entity_poly.pdbx_strand_id
1 'polypeptide(L)'
;MHRLWQTIHDRFSCYNPEKKARENTPDKRPRKNDQMAKPSPHDALIHIMVTMSAADRSMTDSELAKMGNIIKTLPVFEGYATDNLVAAASHCSEILQDDDGLDQIIENALEVLPKKLHETAYALAVEVAAADLHIEQEELRLLQLLRDRFNLDRLACAAIERGARARHQVL
;
A
#
# COMPACT_ATOMS: atom_id res chain seq x y z
N MET A 1 -8.42 17.39 -3.86
CA MET A 1 -8.40 16.05 -3.24
C MET A 1 -9.39 15.09 -3.92
N HIS A 2 -10.70 15.36 -3.96
CA HIS A 2 -11.68 14.38 -4.50
C HIS A 2 -11.45 13.91 -5.95
N ARG A 3 -11.09 14.80 -6.89
CA ARG A 3 -10.75 14.38 -8.29
C ARG A 3 -9.48 13.54 -8.39
N LEU A 4 -8.52 13.77 -7.50
CA LEU A 4 -7.22 13.10 -7.51
C LEU A 4 -7.38 11.61 -7.15
N TRP A 5 -8.19 11.33 -6.14
CA TRP A 5 -8.51 9.96 -5.72
C TRP A 5 -9.37 9.21 -6.73
N GLN A 6 -10.29 9.90 -7.42
CA GLN A 6 -11.05 9.29 -8.52
C GLN A 6 -10.11 8.83 -9.66
N THR A 7 -9.15 9.68 -10.05
CA THR A 7 -8.17 9.33 -11.08
C THR A 7 -7.27 8.16 -10.66
N ILE A 8 -6.82 8.14 -9.39
CA ILE A 8 -6.02 7.04 -8.84
C ILE A 8 -6.83 5.74 -8.89
N HIS A 9 -8.08 5.76 -8.45
CA HIS A 9 -8.93 4.58 -8.50
C HIS A 9 -9.16 4.06 -9.93
N ASP A 10 -9.44 4.94 -10.90
CA ASP A 10 -9.68 4.51 -12.28
C ASP A 10 -8.46 3.77 -12.85
N ARG A 11 -7.25 4.17 -12.42
CA ARG A 11 -6.00 3.46 -12.74
C ARG A 11 -5.92 2.10 -12.05
N PHE A 12 -6.32 1.98 -10.79
CA PHE A 12 -6.42 0.68 -10.09
C PHE A 12 -7.39 -0.28 -10.79
N SER A 13 -8.56 0.22 -11.18
CA SER A 13 -9.57 -0.56 -11.89
C SER A 13 -9.07 -1.10 -13.23
N CYS A 14 -8.22 -0.35 -13.93
CA CYS A 14 -7.64 -0.72 -15.22
C CYS A 14 -6.29 -1.44 -15.12
N TYR A 15 -5.71 -1.55 -13.92
CA TYR A 15 -4.41 -2.18 -13.70
C TYR A 15 -4.48 -3.68 -14.02
N ASN A 16 -3.68 -4.11 -15.00
CA ASN A 16 -3.55 -5.51 -15.38
C ASN A 16 -2.09 -5.95 -15.29
N PRO A 17 -1.71 -6.71 -14.24
CA PRO A 17 -0.32 -7.11 -14.03
C PRO A 17 0.19 -8.06 -15.13
N GLU A 18 -0.68 -8.90 -15.72
CA GLU A 18 -0.29 -9.82 -16.78
C GLU A 18 -0.01 -9.10 -18.11
N LYS A 19 -0.80 -8.07 -18.43
CA LYS A 19 -0.58 -7.24 -19.62
C LYS A 19 0.76 -6.50 -19.50
N LYS A 20 1.03 -5.95 -18.32
CA LYS A 20 2.26 -5.18 -18.06
C LYS A 20 3.52 -6.04 -18.04
N ALA A 21 3.44 -7.26 -17.49
CA ALA A 21 4.55 -8.23 -17.55
C ALA A 21 4.93 -8.61 -18.99
N ARG A 22 3.97 -8.56 -19.94
CA ARG A 22 4.22 -8.81 -21.38
C ARG A 22 4.77 -7.59 -22.12
N GLU A 23 4.47 -6.38 -21.66
CA GLU A 23 4.98 -5.12 -22.20
C GLU A 23 6.40 -4.80 -21.70
N ASN A 24 6.79 -5.32 -20.54
CA ASN A 24 8.13 -5.16 -19.97
C ASN A 24 9.20 -5.98 -20.72
N THR A 25 9.66 -5.47 -21.86
CA THR A 25 11.06 -5.65 -22.27
C THR A 25 11.92 -4.75 -21.38
N PRO A 26 13.11 -5.14 -20.89
CA PRO A 26 13.88 -4.27 -20.00
C PRO A 26 14.31 -3.00 -20.76
N ASP A 27 13.57 -1.91 -20.61
CA ASP A 27 14.02 -0.60 -21.06
C ASP A 27 15.14 -0.18 -20.09
N LYS A 28 16.37 -0.16 -20.60
CA LYS A 28 17.58 0.25 -19.85
C LYS A 28 17.63 1.76 -19.60
N ARG A 29 16.62 2.52 -20.02
CA ARG A 29 16.56 3.96 -19.76
C ARG A 29 16.18 4.20 -18.30
N PRO A 30 16.93 5.07 -17.59
CA PRO A 30 16.56 5.44 -16.24
C PRO A 30 15.16 6.07 -16.25
N ARG A 31 14.28 5.62 -15.36
CA ARG A 31 12.93 6.20 -15.26
C ARG A 31 13.10 7.68 -14.88
N LYS A 32 12.22 8.57 -15.32
CA LYS A 32 12.28 10.01 -14.99
C LYS A 32 12.39 10.28 -13.48
N ASN A 33 11.97 9.32 -12.64
CA ASN A 33 12.01 9.36 -11.17
C ASN A 33 13.19 8.62 -10.53
N ASP A 34 14.19 8.12 -11.29
CA ASP A 34 15.40 7.48 -10.73
C ASP A 34 16.27 8.42 -9.85
N GLN A 35 15.93 9.71 -9.83
CA GLN A 35 16.55 10.72 -8.96
C GLN A 35 15.65 11.19 -7.79
N MET A 36 14.47 10.60 -7.58
CA MET A 36 13.75 10.80 -6.32
C MET A 36 14.42 9.95 -5.23
N ALA A 37 14.70 10.57 -4.09
CA ALA A 37 15.28 9.88 -2.95
C ALA A 37 14.40 8.66 -2.57
N LYS A 38 15.03 7.49 -2.45
CA LYS A 38 14.33 6.26 -2.03
C LYS A 38 13.58 6.51 -0.72
N PRO A 39 12.34 6.04 -0.57
CA PRO A 39 11.60 6.23 0.67
C PRO A 39 12.33 5.53 1.82
N SER A 40 12.19 6.06 3.03
CA SER A 40 12.63 5.32 4.20
C SER A 40 11.82 4.01 4.35
N PRO A 41 12.30 3.00 5.10
CA PRO A 41 11.50 1.81 5.40
C PRO A 41 10.15 2.14 6.04
N HIS A 42 10.07 3.16 6.89
CA HIS A 42 8.81 3.63 7.45
C HIS A 42 7.89 4.21 6.37
N ASP A 43 8.41 5.06 5.48
CA ASP A 43 7.62 5.65 4.41
C ASP A 43 7.12 4.59 3.44
N ALA A 44 7.91 3.54 3.15
CA ALA A 44 7.45 2.43 2.34
C ALA A 44 6.26 1.68 2.96
N LEU A 45 6.29 1.40 4.27
CA LEU A 45 5.16 0.78 4.97
C LEU A 45 3.93 1.71 4.98
N ILE A 46 4.13 3.02 5.12
CA ILE A 46 3.06 4.02 5.07
C ILE A 46 2.48 4.12 3.67
N HIS A 47 3.31 4.12 2.63
CA HIS A 47 2.85 4.11 1.25
C HIS A 47 1.96 2.89 0.97
N ILE A 48 2.28 1.72 1.53
CA ILE A 48 1.41 0.54 1.41
C ILE A 48 0.06 0.74 2.09
N MET A 49 0.02 1.32 3.30
CA MET A 49 -1.24 1.65 3.98
C MET A 49 -2.08 2.68 3.19
N VAL A 50 -1.44 3.76 2.72
CA VAL A 50 -2.09 4.82 1.93
C VAL A 50 -2.60 4.26 0.60
N THR A 51 -1.83 3.38 -0.05
CA THR A 51 -2.23 2.72 -1.30
C THR A 51 -3.47 1.85 -1.11
N MET A 52 -3.60 1.19 0.05
CA MET A 52 -4.81 0.42 0.37
C MET A 52 -6.02 1.34 0.52
N SER A 53 -5.93 2.38 1.34
CA SER A 53 -7.02 3.36 1.49
C SER A 53 -7.37 4.08 0.18
N ALA A 54 -6.39 4.32 -0.69
CA ALA A 54 -6.62 4.96 -1.97
C ALA A 54 -7.43 4.10 -2.95
N ALA A 55 -7.47 2.78 -2.76
CA ALA A 55 -8.10 1.85 -3.70
C ALA A 55 -9.63 2.05 -3.80
N ASP A 56 -10.28 2.60 -2.77
CA ASP A 56 -11.75 2.72 -2.68
C ASP A 56 -12.35 4.02 -3.28
N ARG A 57 -11.51 4.91 -3.85
CA ARG A 57 -11.83 6.25 -4.42
C ARG A 57 -11.77 7.44 -3.46
N SER A 58 -11.52 7.27 -2.16
CA SER A 58 -11.49 8.42 -1.26
C SER A 58 -10.76 8.15 0.06
N MET A 59 -9.55 8.71 0.22
CA MET A 59 -8.93 8.77 1.56
C MET A 59 -9.64 9.81 2.44
N THR A 60 -10.30 9.34 3.48
CA THR A 60 -11.04 10.11 4.49
C THR A 60 -10.16 10.46 5.70
N ASP A 61 -10.56 11.49 6.46
CA ASP A 61 -9.90 11.83 7.74
C ASP A 61 -9.94 10.66 8.74
N SER A 62 -10.99 9.83 8.65
CA SER A 62 -11.16 8.67 9.51
C SER A 62 -10.12 7.59 9.24
N GLU A 63 -9.78 7.34 7.97
CA GLU A 63 -8.74 6.39 7.58
C GLU A 63 -7.35 6.90 7.97
N LEU A 64 -7.09 8.19 7.76
CA LEU A 64 -5.85 8.81 8.19
C LEU A 64 -5.66 8.69 9.71
N ALA A 65 -6.73 8.88 10.49
CA ALA A 65 -6.71 8.68 11.94
C ALA A 65 -6.44 7.22 12.33
N LYS A 66 -7.04 6.25 11.62
CA LYS A 66 -6.78 4.81 11.82
C LYS A 66 -5.30 4.48 11.55
N MET A 67 -4.73 4.95 10.44
CA MET A 67 -3.30 4.79 10.15
C MET A 67 -2.42 5.43 11.23
N GLY A 68 -2.78 6.63 11.69
CA GLY A 68 -2.09 7.28 12.81
C GLY A 68 -2.07 6.43 14.07
N ASN A 69 -3.15 5.71 14.39
CA ASN A 69 -3.20 4.79 15.53
C ASN A 69 -2.33 3.55 15.32
N ILE A 70 -2.30 2.99 14.10
CA ILE A 70 -1.41 1.87 13.74
C ILE A 70 0.06 2.27 13.95
N ILE A 71 0.45 3.44 13.44
CA ILE A 71 1.82 3.97 13.56
C ILE A 71 2.23 4.18 15.03
N LYS A 72 1.30 4.66 15.87
CA LYS A 72 1.58 4.90 17.30
C LYS A 72 1.76 3.63 18.14
N THR A 73 1.25 2.50 17.66
CA THR A 73 1.12 1.29 18.50
C THR A 73 2.04 0.16 18.08
N LEU A 74 2.44 0.09 16.81
CA LEU A 74 3.24 -1.03 16.31
C LEU A 74 4.76 -0.76 16.44
N PRO A 75 5.54 -1.73 16.95
CA PRO A 75 6.99 -1.58 17.11
C PRO A 75 7.77 -1.29 15.83
N VAL A 76 7.24 -1.67 14.67
CA VAL A 76 7.89 -1.41 13.37
C VAL A 76 8.01 0.08 13.05
N PHE A 77 7.23 0.94 13.74
CA PHE A 77 7.25 2.39 13.59
C PHE A 77 7.95 3.10 14.75
N GLU A 78 8.72 2.38 15.58
CA GLU A 78 9.47 3.00 16.66
C GLU A 78 10.43 4.08 16.12
N GLY A 79 10.35 5.29 16.69
CA GLY A 79 11.12 6.45 16.24
C GLY A 79 10.54 7.19 15.03
N TYR A 80 9.39 6.77 14.48
CA TYR A 80 8.68 7.54 13.45
C TYR A 80 7.81 8.63 14.07
N ALA A 81 7.96 9.87 13.60
CA ALA A 81 7.12 10.99 14.03
C ALA A 81 5.78 10.96 13.28
N THR A 82 4.67 10.72 13.98
CA THR A 82 3.33 10.63 13.37
C THR A 82 2.90 11.87 12.62
N ASP A 83 3.46 13.04 12.94
CA ASP A 83 3.21 14.30 12.23
C ASP A 83 3.68 14.25 10.76
N ASN A 84 4.60 13.33 10.44
CA ASN A 84 5.08 13.10 9.08
C ASN A 84 4.10 12.27 8.23
N LEU A 85 3.06 11.67 8.82
CA LEU A 85 2.09 10.83 8.10
C LEU A 85 1.44 11.59 6.94
N VAL A 86 1.04 12.84 7.14
CA VAL A 86 0.40 13.67 6.10
C VAL A 86 1.36 13.90 4.93
N ALA A 87 2.63 14.15 5.22
CA ALA A 87 3.65 14.34 4.20
C ALA A 87 3.92 13.05 3.42
N ALA A 88 4.07 11.91 4.11
CA ALA A 88 4.25 10.61 3.49
C ALA A 88 3.05 10.21 2.62
N ALA A 89 1.81 10.47 3.08
CA ALA A 89 0.60 10.21 2.30
C ALA A 89 0.48 11.11 1.06
N SER A 90 0.89 12.37 1.18
CA SER A 90 0.93 13.31 0.04
C SER A 90 1.92 12.83 -1.02
N HIS A 91 3.13 12.46 -0.61
CA HIS A 91 4.15 11.92 -1.50
C HIS A 91 3.72 10.60 -2.16
N CYS A 92 3.08 9.69 -1.42
CA CYS A 92 2.49 8.47 -1.98
C CYS A 92 1.44 8.80 -3.07
N SER A 93 0.61 9.81 -2.81
CA SER A 93 -0.43 10.26 -3.75
C SER A 93 0.16 10.87 -5.03
N GLU A 94 1.31 11.54 -4.93
CA GLU A 94 2.05 12.05 -6.09
C GLU A 94 2.56 10.90 -6.96
N ILE A 95 3.14 9.86 -6.35
CA ILE A 95 3.59 8.67 -7.07
C ILE A 95 2.42 7.95 -7.75
N LEU A 96 1.28 7.78 -7.05
CA LEU A 96 0.09 7.10 -7.60
C LEU A 96 -0.55 7.81 -8.80
N GLN A 97 -0.22 9.08 -9.06
CA GLN A 97 -0.72 9.79 -10.25
C GLN A 97 -0.01 9.37 -11.54
N ASP A 98 1.21 8.84 -11.43
CA ASP A 98 1.97 8.31 -12.57
C ASP A 98 1.34 7.03 -13.12
N ASP A 99 1.49 6.78 -14.42
CA ASP A 99 0.93 5.58 -15.09
C ASP A 99 1.44 4.26 -14.47
N ASP A 100 2.66 4.27 -13.93
CA ASP A 100 3.30 3.13 -13.28
C ASP A 100 3.37 3.27 -11.75
N GLY A 101 2.65 4.22 -11.16
CA GLY A 101 2.78 4.60 -9.75
C GLY A 101 2.60 3.45 -8.75
N LEU A 102 1.61 2.59 -8.97
CA LEU A 102 1.38 1.41 -8.13
C LEU A 102 2.57 0.44 -8.14
N ASP A 103 3.11 0.15 -9.32
CA ASP A 103 4.30 -0.71 -9.41
C ASP A 103 5.49 -0.05 -8.76
N GLN A 104 5.67 1.26 -8.95
CA GLN A 104 6.76 1.99 -8.32
C GLN A 104 6.68 1.91 -6.79
N ILE A 105 5.49 2.02 -6.18
CA ILE A 105 5.32 1.88 -4.72
C ILE A 105 5.71 0.47 -4.25
N ILE A 106 5.24 -0.56 -4.94
CA ILE A 106 5.53 -1.95 -4.58
C ILE A 106 7.02 -2.27 -4.79
N GLU A 107 7.63 -1.78 -5.87
CA GLU A 107 9.07 -1.91 -6.16
C GLU A 107 9.92 -1.20 -5.11
N ASN A 108 9.55 0.03 -4.75
CA ASN A 108 10.21 0.78 -3.68
C ASN A 108 10.14 0.01 -2.35
N ALA A 109 8.99 -0.55 -2.00
CA ALA A 109 8.83 -1.35 -0.79
C ALA A 109 9.71 -2.61 -0.81
N LEU A 110 9.74 -3.35 -1.93
CA LEU A 110 10.61 -4.52 -2.11
C LEU A 110 12.09 -4.18 -2.00
N GLU A 111 12.49 -2.99 -2.43
CA GLU A 111 13.88 -2.56 -2.41
C GLU A 111 14.36 -2.16 -1.01
N VAL A 112 13.53 -1.43 -0.25
CA VAL A 112 13.95 -0.85 1.04
C VAL A 112 13.59 -1.71 2.25
N LEU A 113 12.60 -2.60 2.14
CA LEU A 113 12.19 -3.47 3.23
C LEU A 113 13.03 -4.75 3.26
N PRO A 114 13.58 -5.14 4.43
CA PRO A 114 14.14 -6.47 4.58
C PRO A 114 13.03 -7.51 4.46
N LYS A 115 13.33 -8.68 3.86
CA LYS A 115 12.36 -9.76 3.60
C LYS A 115 11.47 -10.13 4.80
N LYS A 116 12.00 -10.05 6.03
CA LYS A 116 11.26 -10.31 7.27
C LYS A 116 10.08 -9.36 7.52
N LEU A 117 10.05 -8.19 6.87
CA LEU A 117 9.00 -7.18 7.00
C LEU A 117 8.00 -7.21 5.83
N HIS A 118 8.14 -8.12 4.86
CA HIS A 118 7.16 -8.25 3.79
C HIS A 118 5.79 -8.68 4.32
N GLU A 119 5.75 -9.64 5.25
CA GLU A 119 4.52 -10.02 5.96
C GLU A 119 3.97 -8.86 6.80
N THR A 120 4.84 -8.00 7.35
CA THR A 120 4.43 -6.79 8.07
C THR A 120 3.75 -5.80 7.14
N ALA A 121 4.34 -5.50 5.99
CA ALA A 121 3.73 -4.62 4.98
C ALA A 121 2.37 -5.15 4.53
N TYR A 122 2.25 -6.47 4.31
CA TYR A 122 0.98 -7.10 3.98
C TYR A 122 -0.03 -7.02 5.13
N ALA A 123 0.39 -7.27 6.37
CA ALA A 123 -0.48 -7.16 7.54
C ALA A 123 -1.01 -5.75 7.74
N LEU A 124 -0.21 -4.71 7.46
CA LEU A 124 -0.66 -3.32 7.49
C LEU A 124 -1.72 -3.03 6.43
N ALA A 125 -1.53 -3.51 5.21
CA ALA A 125 -2.53 -3.38 4.15
C ALA A 125 -3.86 -4.07 4.53
N VAL A 126 -3.79 -5.27 5.09
CA VAL A 126 -4.96 -6.00 5.59
C VAL A 126 -5.64 -5.26 6.75
N GLU A 127 -4.87 -4.65 7.66
CA GLU A 127 -5.43 -3.91 8.79
C GLU A 127 -6.23 -2.69 8.33
N VAL A 128 -5.72 -1.98 7.31
CA VAL A 128 -6.44 -0.85 6.69
C VAL A 128 -7.72 -1.35 6.02
N ALA A 129 -7.64 -2.36 5.15
CA ALA A 129 -8.81 -2.89 4.45
C ALA A 129 -9.88 -3.47 5.40
N ALA A 130 -9.47 -4.11 6.50
CA ALA A 130 -10.41 -4.70 7.44
C ALA A 130 -11.17 -3.65 8.28
N ALA A 131 -10.66 -2.42 8.35
CA ALA A 131 -11.20 -1.39 9.23
C ALA A 131 -12.53 -0.79 8.76
N ASP A 132 -12.95 -1.04 7.52
CA ASP A 132 -14.21 -0.55 6.97
C ASP A 132 -15.31 -1.63 6.89
N LEU A 133 -15.06 -2.81 7.47
CA LEU A 133 -15.98 -3.96 7.61
C LEU A 133 -16.52 -4.54 6.28
N HIS A 134 -16.23 -3.88 5.16
CA HIS A 134 -16.53 -4.31 3.80
C HIS A 134 -15.27 -4.12 2.95
N ILE A 135 -14.84 -5.17 2.26
CA ILE A 135 -13.66 -5.11 1.38
C ILE A 135 -14.18 -5.17 -0.06
N GLU A 136 -13.91 -4.13 -0.83
CA GLU A 136 -14.30 -3.99 -2.23
C GLU A 136 -13.39 -4.79 -3.16
N GLN A 137 -13.80 -4.95 -4.43
CA GLN A 137 -13.07 -5.77 -5.39
C GLN A 137 -11.65 -5.24 -5.65
N GLU A 138 -11.46 -3.93 -5.66
CA GLU A 138 -10.18 -3.27 -5.91
C GLU A 138 -9.18 -3.51 -4.76
N GLU A 139 -9.64 -3.47 -3.52
CA GLU A 139 -8.82 -3.81 -2.35
C GLU A 139 -8.40 -5.29 -2.37
N LEU A 140 -9.32 -6.20 -2.72
CA LEU A 140 -9.00 -7.62 -2.90
C LEU A 140 -7.94 -7.85 -3.98
N ARG A 141 -8.02 -7.12 -5.10
CA ARG A 141 -7.02 -7.18 -6.17
C ARG A 141 -5.67 -6.65 -5.69
N LEU A 142 -5.64 -5.56 -4.94
CA LEU A 142 -4.42 -5.02 -4.36
C LEU A 142 -3.79 -6.00 -3.35
N LEU A 143 -4.59 -6.59 -2.46
CA LEU A 143 -4.11 -7.63 -1.54
C LEU A 143 -3.52 -8.82 -2.31
N GLN A 144 -4.18 -9.29 -3.37
CA GLN A 144 -3.66 -10.36 -4.22
C GLN A 144 -2.31 -9.97 -4.85
N LEU A 145 -2.21 -8.75 -5.39
CA LEU A 145 -0.97 -8.24 -5.97
C LEU A 145 0.17 -8.20 -4.94
N LEU A 146 -0.10 -7.74 -3.71
CA LEU A 146 0.90 -7.72 -2.65
C LEU A 146 1.35 -9.13 -2.26
N ARG A 147 0.44 -10.10 -2.15
CA ARG A 147 0.79 -11.51 -1.87
C ARG A 147 1.78 -12.05 -2.91
N ASP A 148 1.47 -11.82 -4.19
CA ASP A 148 2.25 -12.33 -5.31
C ASP A 148 3.61 -11.63 -5.39
N ARG A 149 3.63 -10.30 -5.30
CA ARG A 149 4.86 -9.48 -5.44
C ARG A 149 5.81 -9.66 -4.28
N PHE A 150 5.31 -9.80 -3.06
CA PHE A 150 6.13 -10.04 -1.88
C PHE A 150 6.48 -11.53 -1.69
N ASN A 151 5.93 -12.41 -2.53
CA ASN A 151 6.12 -13.87 -2.49
C ASN A 151 5.79 -14.45 -1.12
N LEU A 152 4.58 -14.15 -0.63
CA LEU A 152 4.13 -14.52 0.71
C LEU A 152 3.54 -15.93 0.73
N ASP A 153 3.76 -16.62 1.85
CA ASP A 153 3.14 -17.93 2.08
C ASP A 153 1.61 -17.81 2.24
N ARG A 154 0.87 -18.72 1.62
CA ARG A 154 -0.61 -18.68 1.60
C ARG A 154 -1.21 -18.89 2.99
N LEU A 155 -0.58 -19.71 3.84
CA LEU A 155 -1.06 -19.95 5.21
C LEU A 155 -0.79 -18.72 6.08
N ALA A 156 0.37 -18.08 5.92
CA ALA A 156 0.69 -16.83 6.60
C ALA A 156 -0.33 -15.72 6.26
N CYS A 157 -0.62 -15.51 4.96
CA CYS A 157 -1.63 -14.54 4.52
C CYS A 157 -3.01 -14.83 5.12
N ALA A 158 -3.46 -16.09 5.05
CA ALA A 158 -4.74 -16.50 5.61
C ALA A 158 -4.83 -16.28 7.13
N ALA A 159 -3.73 -16.49 7.86
CA ALA A 159 -3.66 -16.25 9.30
C ALA A 159 -3.74 -14.75 9.62
N ILE A 160 -3.03 -13.91 8.86
CA ILE A 160 -3.07 -12.44 8.99
C ILE A 160 -4.49 -11.91 8.73
N GLU A 161 -5.11 -12.31 7.63
CA GLU A 161 -6.49 -11.93 7.27
C GLU A 161 -7.49 -12.36 8.33
N ARG A 162 -7.36 -13.59 8.84
CA ARG A 162 -8.23 -14.09 9.91
C ARG A 162 -8.04 -13.31 11.21
N GLY A 163 -6.80 -12.96 11.55
CA GLY A 163 -6.48 -12.18 12.74
C GLY A 163 -7.03 -10.76 12.69
N ALA A 164 -6.87 -10.08 11.55
CA ALA A 164 -7.43 -8.75 11.32
C ALA A 164 -8.96 -8.78 11.41
N ARG A 165 -9.61 -9.69 10.69
CA ARG A 165 -11.07 -9.82 10.75
C ARG A 165 -11.57 -10.03 12.19
N ALA A 166 -10.89 -10.84 12.99
CA ALA A 166 -11.26 -11.08 14.38
C ALA A 166 -11.20 -9.81 15.24
N ARG A 167 -10.26 -8.88 14.99
CA ARG A 167 -10.16 -7.60 15.71
C ARG A 167 -11.27 -6.61 15.37
N HIS A 168 -11.82 -6.69 14.16
CA HIS A 168 -12.86 -5.78 13.66
C HIS A 168 -14.29 -6.31 13.83
N GLN A 169 -14.50 -7.45 14.49
CA GLN A 169 -15.86 -7.93 14.77
C GLN A 169 -16.57 -7.01 15.78
N VAL A 170 -17.81 -6.66 15.47
CA VAL A 170 -18.71 -5.87 16.34
C VAL A 170 -19.79 -6.77 16.94
N LEU A 171 -20.32 -6.38 18.11
CA LEU A 171 -21.42 -7.08 18.81
C LEU A 171 -22.80 -6.59 18.35
#